data_AF-A0A1M7ZDR8-F1
#
_entry.id   AF-A0A1M7ZDR8-F1
#
_cell.length_a   1.000
_cell.length_b   1.000
_cell.length_c   1.000
_cell.angle_alpha   90.00
_cell.angle_beta   90.00
_cell.angle_gamma   90.00
#
_symmetry.space_group_name_H-M   'P 1'
#
loop_
_entity.id
_entity.type
_entity.pdbx_description
1 polymer ?
#
loop_
_entity_poly.entity_id
_entity_poly.type
_entity_poly.pdbx_seq_one_letter_code
_entity_poly.pdbx_strand_id
1 'polypeptide(L)'
;MNPADVASEALAAPTGDISLIGLFLQAHIIVKVVMLGLLFASIWCWAIIIDKQLLITRTRRQMNMFEEAFWSGQSLEELYRSLSGRANAGLGALFVAAMREWKRSHEGQRPALASLTQRIDRVMNVSIAREMERLERRLLVLATVGSAGPFIGLFGTVWGIMTSFQAIAASKNTNLAVVAPGIAEALFATALGLVAAIPAVIAYNKLSAEVGELGGRMEGFADEFAAILSRQIDERM
;
A
#
# COMPACT_ATOMS: atom_id res chain seq x y z
N MET A 1 2.28 -59.85 32.27
CA MET A 1 1.90 -58.66 31.49
C MET A 1 2.26 -58.93 30.05
N ASN A 2 1.26 -58.88 29.16
CA ASN A 2 1.44 -59.19 27.74
C ASN A 2 2.14 -58.00 27.06
N PRO A 3 3.18 -58.18 26.22
CA PRO A 3 3.83 -57.08 25.50
C PRO A 3 2.89 -56.25 24.62
N ALA A 4 1.71 -56.77 24.27
CA ALA A 4 0.66 -56.04 23.58
C ALA A 4 0.01 -54.93 24.43
N ASP A 5 -0.08 -55.12 25.75
CA ASP A 5 -0.71 -54.14 26.65
C ASP A 5 0.17 -52.90 26.83
N VAL A 6 1.50 -53.10 26.88
CA VAL A 6 2.51 -52.02 27.00
C VAL A 6 2.59 -51.16 25.72
N ALA A 7 2.33 -51.76 24.55
CA ALA A 7 2.26 -51.03 23.28
C ALA A 7 0.99 -50.17 23.17
N SER A 8 -0.09 -50.56 23.83
CA SER A 8 -1.36 -49.82 23.82
C SER A 8 -1.37 -48.60 24.74
N GLU A 9 -0.67 -48.65 25.88
CA GLU A 9 -0.49 -47.49 26.77
C GLU A 9 0.44 -46.41 26.18
N ALA A 10 1.39 -46.79 25.32
CA ALA A 10 2.29 -45.86 24.64
C ALA A 10 1.62 -45.03 23.51
N LEU A 11 0.40 -45.39 23.11
CA LEU A 11 -0.39 -44.71 22.06
C LEU A 11 -1.46 -43.76 22.62
N ALA A 12 -1.61 -43.66 23.94
CA ALA A 12 -2.41 -42.62 24.56
C ALA A 12 -1.61 -41.31 24.59
N ALA A 13 -1.36 -40.74 23.40
CA ALA A 13 -1.00 -39.33 23.29
C ALA A 13 -2.06 -38.53 24.06
N PRO A 14 -1.69 -37.57 24.93
CA PRO A 14 -2.68 -36.68 25.49
C PRO A 14 -3.35 -35.99 24.30
N THR A 15 -4.62 -36.30 24.09
CA THR A 15 -5.51 -35.60 23.16
C THR A 15 -5.81 -34.22 23.72
N GLY A 16 -4.77 -33.44 24.05
CA GLY A 16 -4.90 -32.01 24.17
C GLY A 16 -5.16 -31.52 22.76
N ASP A 17 -6.39 -31.10 22.50
CA ASP A 17 -6.82 -30.60 21.20
C ASP A 17 -5.75 -29.64 20.65
N ILE A 18 -5.03 -30.06 19.60
CA ILE A 18 -4.17 -29.20 18.79
C ILE A 18 -5.09 -28.31 17.94
N SER A 19 -5.93 -27.53 18.62
CA SER A 19 -6.76 -26.49 18.06
C SER A 19 -5.91 -25.22 17.99
N LEU A 20 -6.03 -24.47 16.90
CA LEU A 20 -5.36 -23.17 16.75
C LEU A 20 -5.70 -22.22 17.91
N ILE A 21 -6.92 -22.35 18.45
CA ILE A 21 -7.39 -21.57 19.61
C ILE A 21 -6.74 -22.07 20.90
N GLY A 22 -6.53 -23.38 21.04
CA GLY A 22 -5.84 -23.99 22.17
C GLY A 22 -4.37 -23.57 22.25
N LEU A 23 -3.66 -23.60 21.11
CA LEU A 23 -2.31 -23.08 20.96
C LEU A 23 -2.25 -21.58 21.28
N PHE A 24 -3.19 -20.78 20.75
CA PHE A 24 -3.21 -19.36 21.09
C PHE A 24 -3.41 -19.12 22.59
N LEU A 25 -4.30 -19.86 23.26
CA LEU A 25 -4.60 -19.68 24.68
C LEU A 25 -3.43 -20.08 25.60
N GLN A 26 -2.65 -21.09 25.22
CA GLN A 26 -1.50 -21.58 25.97
C GLN A 26 -0.24 -20.74 25.76
N ALA A 27 -0.21 -19.90 24.72
CA ALA A 27 0.95 -19.09 24.38
C ALA A 27 1.37 -18.06 25.43
N HIS A 28 2.69 -17.84 25.49
CA HIS A 28 3.30 -16.78 26.28
C HIS A 28 2.80 -15.40 25.82
N ILE A 29 2.68 -14.46 26.76
CA ILE A 29 2.08 -13.13 26.50
C ILE A 29 2.73 -12.39 25.33
N ILE A 30 4.06 -12.52 25.19
CA ILE A 30 4.82 -11.89 24.10
C ILE A 30 4.45 -12.50 22.74
N VAL A 31 4.36 -13.83 22.64
CA VAL A 31 3.98 -14.51 21.39
C VAL A 31 2.54 -14.15 21.01
N LYS A 32 1.62 -14.06 21.99
CA LYS A 32 0.24 -13.58 21.77
C LYS A 32 0.21 -12.17 21.19
N VAL A 33 0.98 -11.24 21.75
CA VAL A 33 1.07 -9.86 21.24
C VAL A 33 1.61 -9.82 19.81
N VAL A 34 2.64 -10.61 19.52
CA VAL A 34 3.20 -10.74 18.16
C VAL A 34 2.13 -11.25 17.18
N MET A 35 1.44 -12.34 17.50
CA MET A 35 0.41 -12.92 16.63
C MET A 35 -0.77 -11.96 16.40
N LEU A 36 -1.25 -11.30 17.45
CA LEU A 36 -2.34 -10.31 17.32
C LEU A 36 -1.92 -9.08 16.51
N GLY A 37 -0.70 -8.60 16.72
CA GLY A 37 -0.14 -7.48 15.95
C GLY A 37 -0.01 -7.82 14.46
N LEU A 38 0.49 -9.02 14.13
CA LEU A 38 0.59 -9.51 12.76
C LEU A 38 -0.78 -9.71 12.10
N LEU A 39 -1.75 -10.23 12.85
CA LEU A 39 -3.12 -10.38 12.37
C LEU A 39 -3.75 -9.01 12.06
N PHE A 40 -3.61 -8.05 12.97
CA PHE A 40 -4.07 -6.67 12.74
C PHE A 40 -3.38 -6.04 11.52
N ALA A 41 -2.06 -6.18 11.41
CA ALA A 41 -1.30 -5.67 10.27
C ALA A 41 -1.74 -6.30 8.94
N SER A 42 -2.08 -7.60 8.94
CA SER A 42 -2.61 -8.30 7.77
C SER A 42 -3.96 -7.74 7.34
N ILE A 43 -4.91 -7.58 8.27
CA ILE A 43 -6.23 -6.99 8.00
C ILE A 43 -6.07 -5.56 7.47
N TRP A 44 -5.19 -4.77 8.09
CA TRP A 44 -4.90 -3.41 7.68
C TRP A 44 -4.27 -3.34 6.28
N CYS A 45 -3.36 -4.25 5.95
CA CYS A 45 -2.81 -4.37 4.60
C CYS A 45 -3.91 -4.61 3.57
N TRP A 46 -4.78 -5.58 3.78
CA TRP A 46 -5.89 -5.86 2.87
C TRP A 46 -6.82 -4.66 2.69
N ALA A 47 -7.12 -3.94 3.76
CA ALA A 47 -7.91 -2.70 3.68
C ALA A 47 -7.23 -1.63 2.80
N ILE A 48 -5.92 -1.42 2.96
CA ILE A 48 -5.14 -0.49 2.13
C ILE A 48 -5.11 -0.94 0.66
N ILE A 49 -4.89 -2.24 0.40
CA ILE A 49 -4.82 -2.80 -0.96
C ILE A 49 -6.12 -2.53 -1.72
N ILE A 50 -7.27 -2.81 -1.10
CA ILE A 50 -8.58 -2.58 -1.71
C ILE A 50 -8.83 -1.09 -1.93
N ASP A 51 -8.61 -0.24 -0.92
CA ASP A 51 -8.76 1.22 -1.02
C ASP A 51 -7.92 1.79 -2.17
N LYS A 52 -6.66 1.37 -2.27
CA LYS A 52 -5.74 1.85 -3.30
C LYS A 52 -6.09 1.35 -4.69
N GLN A 53 -6.44 0.08 -4.85
CA GLN A 53 -6.85 -0.44 -6.16
C GLN A 53 -8.06 0.34 -6.69
N LEU A 54 -9.03 0.66 -5.83
CA LEU A 54 -10.19 1.47 -6.20
C LEU A 54 -9.80 2.91 -6.55
N LEU A 55 -8.93 3.53 -5.76
CA LEU A 55 -8.44 4.90 -6.00
C LEU A 55 -7.71 5.03 -7.34
N ILE A 56 -6.77 4.13 -7.63
CA ILE A 56 -5.98 4.12 -8.87
C ILE A 56 -6.89 3.86 -10.05
N THR A 57 -7.78 2.87 -9.96
CA THR A 57 -8.72 2.55 -11.05
C THR A 57 -9.65 3.73 -11.36
N ARG A 58 -10.17 4.41 -10.32
CA ARG A 58 -11.00 5.62 -10.50
C ARG A 58 -10.20 6.76 -11.14
N THR A 59 -8.98 7.01 -10.68
CA THR A 59 -8.12 8.07 -11.22
C THR A 59 -7.77 7.78 -12.69
N ARG A 60 -7.39 6.54 -13.01
CA ARG A 60 -7.13 6.09 -14.39
C ARG A 60 -8.33 6.31 -15.31
N ARG A 61 -9.53 5.94 -14.87
CA ARG A 61 -10.77 6.20 -15.63
C ARG A 61 -11.00 7.69 -15.86
N GLN A 62 -10.81 8.53 -14.84
CA GLN A 62 -10.95 9.98 -14.97
C GLN A 62 -9.93 10.58 -15.94
N MET A 63 -8.68 10.10 -15.91
CA MET A 63 -7.64 10.53 -16.86
C MET A 63 -8.01 10.15 -18.30
N ASN A 64 -8.47 8.93 -18.54
CA ASN A 64 -8.88 8.48 -19.88
C ASN A 64 -10.07 9.30 -20.42
N MET A 65 -11.09 9.53 -19.59
CA MET A 65 -12.24 10.36 -19.99
C MET A 65 -11.83 11.82 -20.29
N PHE A 66 -10.90 12.37 -19.51
CA PHE A 66 -10.37 13.70 -19.76
C PHE A 66 -9.60 13.75 -21.08
N GLU A 67 -8.73 12.77 -21.33
CA GLU A 67 -7.91 12.68 -22.52
C GLU A 67 -8.77 12.57 -23.79
N GLU A 68 -9.80 11.72 -23.78
CA GLU A 68 -10.80 11.64 -24.87
C GLU A 68 -11.48 12.99 -25.13
N ALA A 69 -11.88 13.71 -24.07
CA ALA A 69 -12.50 15.02 -24.20
C ALA A 69 -11.51 16.08 -24.72
N PHE A 70 -10.26 16.06 -24.26
CA PHE A 70 -9.22 17.00 -24.68
C PHE A 70 -8.88 16.84 -26.16
N TRP A 71 -8.80 15.59 -26.66
CA TRP A 71 -8.48 15.30 -28.06
C TRP A 71 -9.69 15.32 -29.01
N SER A 72 -10.90 15.50 -28.49
CA SER A 72 -12.12 15.57 -29.30
C SER A 72 -12.22 16.82 -30.20
N GLY A 73 -11.28 17.77 -30.07
CA GLY A 73 -11.30 19.05 -30.80
C GLY A 73 -12.14 20.13 -30.13
N GLN A 74 -12.63 19.89 -28.91
CA GLN A 74 -13.32 20.90 -28.11
C GLN A 74 -12.38 22.06 -27.75
N SER A 75 -12.91 23.29 -27.69
CA SER A 75 -12.12 24.45 -27.29
C SER A 75 -11.64 24.32 -25.83
N LEU A 76 -10.39 24.73 -25.56
CA LEU A 76 -9.81 24.67 -24.20
C LEU A 76 -10.66 25.41 -23.17
N GLU A 77 -11.32 26.50 -23.58
CA GLU A 77 -12.14 27.30 -22.68
C GLU A 77 -13.47 26.62 -22.34
N GLU A 78 -14.12 25.93 -23.29
CA GLU A 78 -15.29 25.11 -23.00
C GLU A 78 -14.95 23.94 -22.07
N LEU A 79 -13.85 23.25 -22.35
CA LEU A 79 -13.38 22.15 -21.51
C LEU A 79 -13.11 22.65 -20.09
N TYR A 80 -12.45 23.81 -19.94
CA TYR A 80 -12.22 24.43 -18.64
C TYR A 80 -13.53 24.77 -17.91
N ARG A 81 -14.53 25.35 -18.60
CA ARG A 81 -15.84 25.64 -17.99
C ARG A 81 -16.52 24.38 -17.47
N SER A 82 -16.45 23.27 -18.22
CA SER A 82 -17.03 22.00 -17.82
C SER A 82 -16.36 21.36 -16.59
N LEU A 83 -15.07 21.64 -16.37
CA LEU A 83 -14.25 21.03 -15.32
C LEU A 83 -14.03 21.91 -14.09
N SER A 84 -14.03 23.23 -14.24
CA SER A 84 -13.62 24.20 -13.18
C SER A 84 -14.45 24.16 -11.89
N GLY A 85 -15.65 23.60 -11.92
CA GLY A 85 -16.54 23.41 -10.76
C GLY A 85 -16.61 21.98 -10.21
N ARG A 86 -15.81 21.05 -10.73
CA ARG A 86 -15.82 19.63 -10.34
C ARG A 86 -14.58 19.27 -9.52
N ALA A 87 -14.72 18.29 -8.63
CA ALA A 87 -13.58 17.65 -7.99
C ALA A 87 -12.89 16.74 -9.02
N ASN A 88 -11.85 17.28 -9.67
CA ASN A 88 -11.07 16.56 -10.66
C ASN A 88 -9.86 15.89 -10.01
N ALA A 89 -9.36 14.83 -10.63
CA ALA A 89 -8.10 14.20 -10.29
C ALA A 89 -7.30 13.87 -11.55
N GLY A 90 -6.01 13.58 -11.39
CA GLY A 90 -5.10 13.33 -12.53
C GLY A 90 -5.07 14.51 -13.51
N LEU A 91 -5.10 14.20 -14.81
CA LEU A 91 -4.96 15.17 -15.91
C LEU A 91 -5.94 16.36 -15.83
N GLY A 92 -7.20 16.11 -15.46
CA GLY A 92 -8.20 17.18 -15.35
C GLY A 92 -7.87 18.19 -14.24
N ALA A 93 -7.22 17.76 -13.15
CA ALA A 93 -6.78 18.66 -12.09
C ALA A 93 -5.61 19.55 -12.56
N LEU A 94 -4.64 18.96 -13.28
CA LEU A 94 -3.52 19.69 -13.90
C LEU A 94 -4.04 20.74 -14.89
N PHE A 95 -4.93 20.33 -15.80
CA PHE A 95 -5.50 21.21 -16.81
C PHE A 95 -6.24 22.41 -16.19
N VAL A 96 -7.08 22.17 -15.18
CA VAL A 96 -7.79 23.25 -14.48
C VAL A 96 -6.81 24.19 -13.76
N ALA A 97 -5.74 23.66 -13.17
CA ALA A 97 -4.72 24.47 -12.51
C ALA A 97 -3.98 25.36 -13.51
N ALA A 98 -3.59 24.80 -14.67
CA ALA A 98 -2.89 25.52 -15.73
C ALA A 98 -3.78 26.60 -16.38
N MET A 99 -5.02 26.24 -16.74
CA MET A 99 -5.99 27.18 -17.33
C MET A 99 -6.37 28.32 -16.39
N ARG A 100 -6.45 28.05 -15.07
CA ARG A 100 -6.68 29.09 -14.07
C ARG A 100 -5.55 30.12 -14.06
N GLU A 101 -4.31 29.68 -14.20
CA GLU A 101 -3.16 30.57 -14.26
C GLU A 101 -3.09 31.35 -15.58
N TRP A 102 -3.37 30.69 -16.71
CA TRP A 102 -3.51 31.32 -18.02
C TRP A 102 -4.55 32.45 -18.01
N LYS A 103 -5.74 32.19 -17.47
CA LYS A 103 -6.83 33.19 -17.40
C LYS A 103 -6.47 34.37 -16.49
N ARG A 104 -5.86 34.11 -15.33
CA ARG A 104 -5.39 35.18 -14.43
C ARG A 104 -4.36 36.09 -15.10
N SER A 105 -3.50 35.53 -15.95
CA SER A 105 -2.52 36.32 -16.69
C SER A 105 -3.13 37.19 -17.79
N HIS A 106 -4.32 36.84 -18.31
CA HIS A 106 -5.06 37.66 -19.28
C HIS A 106 -5.80 38.82 -18.62
N GLU A 107 -6.17 38.70 -17.34
CA GLU A 107 -6.90 39.74 -16.59
C GLU A 107 -5.96 40.78 -15.93
N GLY A 108 -4.66 40.48 -15.80
CA GLY A 108 -3.65 41.39 -15.22
C GLY A 108 -2.86 42.19 -16.27
N GLN A 109 -2.50 43.44 -15.95
CA GLN A 109 -1.63 44.28 -16.80
C GLN A 109 -0.24 43.64 -16.97
N ARG A 110 0.01 43.08 -18.17
CA ARG A 110 1.28 42.64 -18.76
C ARG A 110 2.37 42.10 -17.80
N PRO A 111 2.28 40.83 -17.37
CA PRO A 111 3.47 40.04 -17.04
C PRO A 111 4.25 39.76 -18.33
N ALA A 112 5.59 39.80 -18.29
CA ALA A 112 6.42 39.41 -19.44
C ALA A 112 6.02 37.99 -19.90
N LEU A 113 5.73 37.78 -21.19
CA LEU A 113 5.18 36.52 -21.72
C LEU A 113 6.05 35.29 -21.41
N ALA A 114 7.37 35.44 -21.40
CA ALA A 114 8.32 34.41 -20.98
C ALA A 114 8.08 33.94 -19.52
N SER A 115 7.52 34.80 -18.66
CA SER A 115 7.12 34.45 -17.31
C SER A 115 5.82 33.64 -17.24
N LEU A 116 4.96 33.68 -18.26
CA LEU A 116 3.68 32.97 -18.23
C LEU A 116 3.87 31.47 -18.43
N THR A 117 4.61 31.05 -19.46
CA THR A 117 4.90 29.63 -19.71
C THR A 117 5.59 29.01 -18.49
N GLN A 118 6.62 29.68 -17.96
CA GLN A 118 7.33 29.24 -16.76
C GLN A 118 6.41 29.12 -15.53
N ARG A 119 5.43 30.03 -15.36
CA ARG A 119 4.45 29.95 -14.27
C ARG A 119 3.49 28.78 -14.44
N ILE A 120 3.04 28.54 -15.67
CA ILE A 120 2.14 27.42 -15.98
C ILE A 120 2.86 26.09 -15.75
N ASP A 121 4.08 25.92 -16.24
CA ASP A 121 4.91 24.74 -15.99
C ASP A 121 5.09 24.50 -14.49
N ARG A 122 5.35 25.56 -13.72
CA ARG A 122 5.50 25.45 -12.27
C ARG A 122 4.20 25.04 -11.59
N VAL A 123 3.05 25.57 -12.01
CA VAL A 123 1.74 25.21 -11.46
C VAL A 123 1.38 23.75 -11.80
N MET A 124 1.71 23.29 -13.01
CA MET A 124 1.52 21.89 -13.41
C MET A 124 2.39 20.95 -12.59
N ASN A 125 3.68 21.24 -12.44
CA ASN A 125 4.60 20.46 -11.61
C ASN A 125 4.14 20.36 -10.15
N VAL A 126 3.66 21.47 -9.57
CA VAL A 126 3.08 21.46 -8.21
C VAL A 126 1.81 20.60 -8.16
N SER A 127 0.99 20.60 -9.22
CA SER A 127 -0.23 19.80 -9.30
C SER A 127 0.08 18.30 -9.45
N ILE A 128 1.10 17.95 -10.25
CA ILE A 128 1.63 16.58 -10.37
C ILE A 128 2.09 16.08 -9.01
N ALA A 129 2.92 16.85 -8.31
CA ALA A 129 3.45 16.46 -7.00
C ALA A 129 2.32 16.18 -5.99
N ARG A 130 1.27 17.01 -5.97
CA ARG A 130 0.09 16.80 -5.09
C ARG A 130 -0.70 15.55 -5.45
N GLU A 131 -0.89 15.28 -6.74
CA GLU A 131 -1.58 14.07 -7.19
C GLU A 131 -0.76 12.81 -6.88
N MET A 132 0.56 12.86 -7.06
CA MET A 132 1.48 11.79 -6.68
C MET A 132 1.44 11.53 -5.17
N GLU A 133 1.52 12.56 -4.34
CA GLU A 133 1.42 12.41 -2.88
C GLU A 133 0.09 11.74 -2.48
N ARG A 134 -1.02 12.13 -3.10
CA ARG A 134 -2.35 11.52 -2.89
C ARG A 134 -2.36 10.03 -3.28
N LEU A 135 -1.74 9.69 -4.40
CA LEU A 135 -1.65 8.33 -4.94
C LEU A 135 -0.67 7.44 -4.16
N GLU A 136 0.40 8.00 -3.58
CA GLU A 136 1.41 7.27 -2.81
C GLU A 136 1.05 7.09 -1.33
N ARG A 137 0.17 7.96 -0.78
CA ARG A 137 -0.22 7.92 0.63
C ARG A 137 -0.57 6.50 1.10
N ARG A 138 -0.03 6.01 2.20
CA ARG A 138 -0.23 4.65 2.75
C ARG A 138 0.47 3.49 2.01
N LEU A 139 1.08 3.69 0.83
CA LEU A 139 1.89 2.63 0.20
C LEU A 139 3.09 2.25 1.08
N LEU A 140 3.68 3.22 1.78
CA LEU A 140 4.76 2.97 2.74
C LEU A 140 4.39 1.94 3.81
N VAL A 141 3.12 1.88 4.24
CA VAL A 141 2.67 0.89 5.23
C VAL A 141 2.78 -0.53 4.66
N LEU A 142 2.41 -0.73 3.39
CA LEU A 142 2.57 -2.03 2.72
C LEU A 142 4.05 -2.42 2.62
N ALA A 143 4.92 -1.47 2.27
CA ALA A 143 6.37 -1.69 2.24
C ALA A 143 6.93 -2.08 3.61
N THR A 144 6.52 -1.37 4.67
CA THR A 144 6.96 -1.65 6.05
C THR A 144 6.45 -3.00 6.55
N VAL A 145 5.18 -3.34 6.34
CA VAL A 145 4.65 -4.66 6.75
C VAL A 145 5.31 -5.77 5.94
N GLY A 146 5.53 -5.54 4.64
CA GLY A 146 6.23 -6.47 3.77
C GLY A 146 7.67 -6.77 4.18
N SER A 147 8.41 -5.74 4.64
CA SER A 147 9.81 -5.92 5.06
C SER A 147 9.96 -6.35 6.52
N ALA A 148 9.15 -5.82 7.44
CA ALA A 148 9.26 -6.10 8.87
C ALA A 148 8.47 -7.33 9.32
N GLY A 149 7.38 -7.68 8.64
CA GLY A 149 6.49 -8.79 8.99
C GLY A 149 7.20 -10.13 9.22
N PRO A 150 8.12 -10.58 8.33
CA PRO A 150 8.84 -11.83 8.53
C PRO A 150 9.74 -11.80 9.76
N PHE A 151 10.39 -10.66 10.03
CA PHE A 151 11.26 -10.51 11.21
C PHE A 151 10.48 -10.46 12.51
N ILE A 152 9.29 -9.84 12.51
CA ILE A 152 8.37 -9.85 13.66
C ILE A 152 7.89 -11.30 13.94
N GLY A 153 7.57 -12.07 12.89
CA GLY A 153 7.24 -13.48 13.01
C GLY A 153 8.39 -14.32 13.57
N LEU A 154 9.60 -14.13 13.01
CA LEU A 154 10.84 -14.79 13.46
C LEU A 154 11.13 -14.48 14.93
N PHE A 155 10.95 -13.22 15.36
CA PHE A 155 11.07 -12.83 16.76
C PHE A 155 10.11 -13.62 17.65
N GLY A 156 8.85 -13.77 17.23
CA GLY A 156 7.86 -14.60 17.93
C GLY A 156 8.34 -16.05 18.07
N THR A 157 8.93 -16.62 17.02
CA THR A 157 9.49 -17.98 17.06
C THR A 157 10.67 -18.11 18.01
N VAL A 158 11.64 -17.20 17.93
CA VAL A 158 12.82 -17.20 18.81
C VAL A 158 12.39 -17.09 20.27
N TRP A 159 11.45 -16.19 20.58
CA TRP A 159 10.93 -16.02 21.92
C TRP A 159 10.20 -17.27 22.44
N GLY A 160 9.33 -17.85 21.60
CA GLY A 160 8.57 -19.05 21.96
C GLY A 160 9.47 -20.25 22.23
N ILE A 161 10.44 -20.51 21.34
CA ILE A 161 11.42 -21.58 21.52
C ILE A 161 12.26 -21.37 22.79
N MET A 162 12.72 -20.13 23.05
CA MET A 162 13.45 -19.79 24.27
C MET A 162 12.63 -20.10 25.53
N THR A 163 11.34 -19.72 25.53
CA THR A 163 10.43 -19.95 26.66
C THR A 163 10.20 -21.45 26.88
N SER A 164 10.06 -22.23 25.81
CA SER A 164 9.94 -23.69 25.87
C SER A 164 11.17 -24.35 26.48
N PHE A 165 12.39 -23.93 26.10
CA PHE A 165 13.61 -24.46 26.71
C PHE A 165 13.78 -24.07 28.18
N GLN A 166 13.38 -22.86 28.57
CA GLN A 166 13.36 -22.46 29.98
C GLN A 166 12.41 -23.33 30.82
N ALA A 167 11.26 -23.72 30.26
CA ALA A 167 10.31 -24.63 30.92
C ALA A 167 10.88 -26.04 31.11
N ILE A 168 11.64 -26.58 30.14
CA ILE A 168 12.36 -27.86 30.30
C ILE A 168 13.37 -27.76 31.43
N ALA A 169 14.18 -26.70 31.45
CA ALA A 169 15.21 -26.51 32.46
C ALA A 169 14.62 -26.39 33.88
N ALA A 170 13.51 -25.66 34.02
CA ALA A 170 12.82 -25.48 35.30
C ALA A 170 12.12 -26.77 35.78
N SER A 171 11.45 -27.50 34.88
CA SER A 171 10.71 -28.72 35.21
C SER A 171 11.60 -29.96 35.37
N LYS A 172 12.84 -29.91 34.89
CA LYS A 172 13.76 -31.06 34.78
C LYS A 172 13.15 -32.24 34.02
N ASN A 173 12.12 -31.99 33.21
CA ASN A 173 11.42 -32.98 32.43
C ASN A 173 11.78 -32.81 30.95
N THR A 174 12.45 -33.81 30.39
CA THR A 174 12.87 -33.82 28.98
C THR A 174 11.81 -34.39 28.03
N ASN A 175 10.61 -34.70 28.54
CA ASN A 175 9.52 -35.19 27.72
C ASN A 175 9.08 -34.12 26.70
N LEU A 176 9.32 -34.41 25.42
CA LEU A 176 8.98 -33.52 24.30
C LEU A 176 7.50 -33.16 24.25
N ALA A 177 6.60 -34.01 24.75
CA ALA A 177 5.17 -33.74 24.79
C ALA A 177 4.83 -32.48 25.60
N VAL A 178 5.64 -32.12 26.60
CA VAL A 178 5.42 -30.95 27.47
C VAL A 178 5.74 -29.64 26.76
N VAL A 179 6.66 -29.65 25.78
CA VAL A 179 7.09 -28.44 25.05
C VAL A 179 6.58 -28.34 23.63
N ALA A 180 6.07 -29.43 23.07
CA ALA A 180 5.53 -29.46 21.71
C ALA A 180 4.51 -28.34 21.44
N PRO A 181 3.58 -27.99 22.36
CA PRO A 181 2.65 -26.87 22.15
C PRO A 181 3.36 -25.52 21.98
N GLY A 182 4.30 -25.18 22.87
CA GLY A 182 5.01 -23.90 22.82
C GLY A 182 5.89 -23.75 21.57
N ILE A 183 6.47 -24.85 21.08
CA ILE A 183 7.20 -24.85 19.81
C ILE A 183 6.24 -24.67 18.62
N ALA A 184 5.08 -25.33 18.63
CA ALA A 184 4.08 -25.19 17.57
C ALA A 184 3.56 -23.74 17.46
N GLU A 185 3.25 -23.09 18.60
CA GLU A 185 2.87 -21.67 18.66
C GLU A 185 3.96 -20.75 18.13
N ALA A 186 5.21 -21.01 18.51
CA ALA A 186 6.37 -20.27 18.05
C ALA A 186 6.48 -20.31 16.52
N LEU A 187 6.36 -21.50 15.92
CA LEU A 187 6.38 -21.66 14.46
C LEU A 187 5.18 -21.00 13.78
N PHE A 188 4.00 -21.05 14.41
CA PHE A 188 2.80 -20.40 13.90
C PHE A 188 2.95 -18.87 13.80
N ALA A 189 3.67 -18.23 14.74
CA ALA A 189 3.96 -16.80 14.68
C ALA A 189 4.77 -16.41 13.41
N THR A 190 5.74 -17.23 13.00
CA THR A 190 6.47 -16.99 11.74
C THR A 190 5.58 -17.19 10.53
N ALA A 191 4.74 -18.22 10.52
CA ALA A 191 3.79 -18.43 9.43
C ALA A 191 2.85 -17.23 9.26
N LEU A 192 2.32 -16.68 10.35
CA LEU A 192 1.52 -15.44 10.32
C LEU A 192 2.30 -14.24 9.78
N GLY A 193 3.58 -14.12 10.15
CA GLY A 193 4.47 -13.07 9.64
C GLY A 193 4.58 -13.11 8.12
N LEU A 194 4.75 -14.30 7.55
CA LEU A 194 4.81 -14.50 6.10
C LEU A 194 3.45 -14.25 5.41
N VAL A 195 2.35 -14.70 6.02
CA VAL A 195 0.99 -14.49 5.49
C VAL A 195 0.63 -12.99 5.45
N ALA A 196 1.12 -12.19 6.41
CA ALA A 196 0.97 -10.74 6.37
C ALA A 196 1.91 -10.07 5.35
N ALA A 197 3.17 -10.51 5.28
CA ALA A 197 4.21 -9.86 4.49
C ALA A 197 4.09 -10.11 2.98
N ILE A 198 3.82 -11.35 2.55
CA ILE A 198 3.81 -11.72 1.13
C ILE A 198 2.78 -10.89 0.34
N PRO A 199 1.50 -10.81 0.74
CA PRO A 199 0.52 -9.98 0.03
C PRO A 199 0.90 -8.50 0.05
N ALA A 200 1.47 -8.01 1.16
CA ALA A 200 1.89 -6.62 1.30
C ALA A 200 2.99 -6.24 0.29
N VAL A 201 4.02 -7.08 0.13
CA VAL A 201 5.10 -6.86 -0.85
C VAL A 201 4.57 -6.89 -2.29
N ILE A 202 3.77 -7.90 -2.62
CA ILE A 202 3.22 -8.05 -3.98
C ILE A 202 2.36 -6.82 -4.33
N ALA A 203 1.47 -6.43 -3.42
CA ALA A 203 0.61 -5.29 -3.65
C ALA A 203 1.37 -3.97 -3.68
N TYR A 204 2.37 -3.78 -2.81
CA TYR A 204 3.23 -2.60 -2.83
C TYR A 204 3.91 -2.44 -4.19
N ASN A 205 4.55 -3.50 -4.70
CA ASN A 205 5.24 -3.45 -5.99
C ASN A 205 4.28 -3.13 -7.15
N LYS A 206 3.13 -3.82 -7.18
CA LYS A 206 2.11 -3.59 -8.21
C LYS A 206 1.56 -2.17 -8.18
N LEU A 207 1.09 -1.72 -7.01
CA LEU A 207 0.44 -0.42 -6.86
C LEU A 207 1.44 0.72 -7.06
N SER A 208 2.69 0.56 -6.63
CA SER A 208 3.73 1.58 -6.85
C SER A 208 4.07 1.72 -8.34
N ALA A 209 4.14 0.61 -9.08
CA ALA A 209 4.32 0.65 -10.53
C ALA A 209 3.13 1.33 -11.23
N GLU A 210 1.90 1.01 -10.84
CA GLU A 210 0.70 1.67 -11.39
C GLU A 210 0.67 3.17 -11.09
N VAL A 211 1.08 3.59 -9.88
CA VAL A 211 1.19 5.02 -9.53
C VAL A 211 2.28 5.71 -10.36
N GLY A 212 3.43 5.07 -10.57
CA GLY A 212 4.48 5.59 -11.46
C GLY A 212 4.01 5.76 -12.91
N GLU A 213 3.24 4.80 -13.43
CA GLU A 213 2.62 4.91 -14.77
C GLU A 213 1.68 6.11 -14.87
N LEU A 214 0.82 6.33 -13.87
CA LEU A 214 -0.05 7.51 -13.82
C LEU A 214 0.74 8.81 -13.70
N GLY A 215 1.83 8.80 -12.93
CA GLY A 215 2.78 9.92 -12.82
C GLY A 215 3.37 10.31 -14.17
N GLY A 216 3.95 9.34 -14.89
CA GLY A 216 4.52 9.58 -16.21
C GLY A 216 3.49 10.08 -17.24
N ARG A 217 2.24 9.62 -17.17
CA ARG A 217 1.15 10.16 -18.00
C ARG A 217 0.84 11.62 -17.68
N MET A 218 0.88 12.01 -16.40
CA MET A 218 0.66 13.40 -16.00
C MET A 218 1.80 14.31 -16.45
N GLU A 219 3.05 13.84 -16.38
CA GLU A 219 4.23 14.55 -16.88
C GLU A 219 4.15 14.74 -18.41
N GLY A 220 3.88 13.67 -19.16
CA GLY A 220 3.73 13.75 -20.62
C GLY A 220 2.64 14.71 -21.07
N PHE A 221 1.49 14.71 -20.38
CA PHE A 221 0.43 15.68 -20.65
C PHE A 221 0.85 17.13 -20.34
N ALA A 222 1.61 17.36 -19.27
CA ALA A 222 2.10 18.69 -18.93
C ALA A 222 3.04 19.23 -20.03
N ASP A 223 3.93 18.39 -20.56
CA ASP A 223 4.83 18.77 -21.65
C ASP A 223 4.07 19.08 -22.95
N GLU A 224 3.10 18.23 -23.33
CA GLU A 224 2.25 18.47 -24.50
C GLU A 224 1.42 19.75 -24.36
N PHE A 225 0.86 19.98 -23.18
CA PHE A 225 0.07 21.18 -22.90
C PHE A 225 0.93 22.45 -22.95
N ALA A 226 2.14 22.42 -22.38
CA ALA A 226 3.09 23.52 -22.44
C ALA A 226 3.45 23.87 -23.90
N ALA A 227 3.67 22.85 -24.75
CA ALA A 227 3.94 23.04 -26.17
C ALA A 227 2.77 23.67 -26.93
N ILE A 228 1.53 23.22 -26.67
CA ILE A 228 0.32 23.80 -27.26
C ILE A 228 0.17 25.27 -26.87
N LEU A 229 0.36 25.59 -25.60
CA LEU A 229 0.27 26.96 -25.11
C LEU A 229 1.37 27.86 -25.69
N SER A 230 2.61 27.37 -25.80
CA SER A 230 3.70 28.13 -26.43
C SER A 230 3.35 28.50 -27.87
N ARG A 231 2.86 27.55 -28.67
CA ARG A 231 2.44 27.82 -30.05
C ARG A 231 1.31 28.86 -30.14
N GLN A 232 0.31 28.78 -29.25
CA GLN A 232 -0.78 29.77 -29.22
C GLN A 232 -0.31 31.18 -28.81
N ILE A 233 0.74 31.29 -27.99
CA ILE A 233 1.36 32.58 -27.66
C ILE A 233 2.11 33.12 -28.87
N ASP A 234 2.88 32.27 -29.56
CA ASP A 234 3.68 32.66 -30.72
C ASP A 234 2.82 33.08 -31.92
N GLU A 235 1.71 32.38 -32.18
CA GLU A 235 0.75 32.75 -33.25
C GLU A 235 0.04 34.08 -33.03
N ARG A 236 0.06 34.61 -31.79
CA ARG A 236 -0.52 35.91 -31.44
C ARG A 236 0.49 37.07 -31.47
N MET A 237 1.77 36.80 -31.71
CA MET A 237 2.81 37.82 -31.93
C MET A 237 2.84 38.27 -33.39
#